data_AF-A0A7K7LA60-F1
#
_entry.id   AF-A0A7K7LA60-F1
#
_cell.length_a   1.000
_cell.length_b   1.000
_cell.length_c   1.000
_cell.angle_alpha   90.00
_cell.angle_beta   90.00
_cell.angle_gamma   90.00
#
_symmetry.space_group_name_H-M   'P 1'
#
loop_
_entity.id
_entity.type
_entity.pdbx_description
1 polymer ?
#
loop_
_entity_poly.entity_id
_entity_poly.type
_entity_poly.pdbx_seq_one_letter_code
_entity_poly.pdbx_strand_id
1 'polypeptide(L)'
;AGTQADVSADQVATVLWKYFSELGSNAKETVDQLQQAEITKQINTLLQGNLKSMNSYTEELQRRLVPFATELQARLAQDSQRLKEQIRRELAELQAKLAPYADEVHQQIGTNIRELQAKLSPYAEELRSQVDRGTGELRRALEPYAAELRERLQDNAGSIQASLSPYAQRLQQQIDSSVENLRGQLTPLADDLKGQVAQSVEGLRKGLSPYAQEVQDGLNRQLESLSLQMERAAEELRARLATNLEELRSQLSPLALELQQALQSDAEGLQQRLAPLAQQLEERVGQTVEAFQRQAAPVGEAFGQQLVQRLEEMRQKLESGTAGVEDHLDLLEKEVREKVATFLSTTEQAEE
;
A
#
# COMPACT_ATOMS: atom_id res chain seq x y z
N ALA A 1 46.80 -87.03 -27.67
CA ALA A 1 47.50 -88.15 -28.32
C ALA A 1 48.98 -88.08 -27.93
N GLY A 2 49.55 -89.18 -27.43
CA GLY A 2 50.93 -89.25 -26.94
C GLY A 2 51.03 -90.23 -25.78
N THR A 3 51.09 -91.51 -26.13
CA THR A 3 50.97 -92.71 -25.29
C THR A 3 52.10 -92.89 -24.28
N GLN A 4 51.74 -93.08 -23.00
CA GLN A 4 52.56 -93.77 -22.00
C GLN A 4 52.89 -95.18 -22.50
N ALA A 5 54.18 -95.54 -22.51
CA ALA A 5 54.60 -96.92 -22.58
C ALA A 5 54.48 -97.50 -21.16
N ASP A 6 53.34 -98.13 -20.89
CA ASP A 6 53.09 -98.89 -19.67
C ASP A 6 53.89 -100.20 -19.78
N VAL A 7 55.09 -100.21 -19.22
CA VAL A 7 55.93 -101.41 -19.16
C VAL A 7 55.29 -102.33 -18.13
N SER A 8 54.53 -103.32 -18.62
CA SER A 8 53.84 -104.28 -17.75
C SER A 8 54.87 -105.04 -16.90
N ALA A 9 54.47 -105.38 -15.67
CA ALA A 9 55.30 -106.20 -14.76
C ALA A 9 55.80 -107.50 -15.42
N ASP A 10 55.08 -108.00 -16.43
CA ASP A 10 55.44 -109.15 -17.25
C ASP A 10 56.67 -108.91 -18.14
N GLN A 11 56.85 -107.69 -18.68
CA GLN A 11 58.05 -107.34 -19.45
C GLN A 11 59.28 -107.21 -18.54
N VAL A 12 59.10 -106.64 -17.35
CA VAL A 12 60.18 -106.57 -16.35
C VAL A 12 60.52 -107.97 -15.84
N ALA A 13 59.52 -108.81 -15.58
CA ALA A 13 59.71 -110.21 -15.19
C ALA A 13 60.39 -111.02 -16.29
N THR A 14 60.07 -110.78 -17.57
CA THR A 14 60.71 -111.44 -18.73
C THR A 14 62.16 -111.01 -18.89
N VAL A 15 62.48 -109.72 -18.74
CA VAL A 15 63.87 -109.23 -18.79
C VAL A 15 64.68 -109.78 -17.61
N LEU A 16 64.10 -109.81 -16.41
CA LEU A 16 64.71 -110.43 -15.23
C LEU A 16 64.90 -111.94 -15.40
N TRP A 17 63.91 -112.66 -15.92
CA TRP A 17 64.02 -114.10 -16.20
C TRP A 17 65.07 -114.39 -17.26
N LYS A 18 65.16 -113.57 -18.31
CA LYS A 18 66.20 -113.70 -19.33
C LYS A 18 67.59 -113.51 -18.73
N TYR A 19 67.77 -112.50 -17.89
CA TYR A 19 69.01 -112.24 -17.16
C TYR A 19 69.37 -113.39 -16.20
N PHE A 20 68.40 -113.93 -15.45
CA PHE A 20 68.61 -115.09 -14.57
C PHE A 20 68.90 -116.38 -15.34
N SER A 21 68.28 -116.58 -16.51
CA SER A 21 68.51 -117.75 -17.36
C SER A 21 69.86 -117.71 -18.07
N GLU A 22 70.34 -116.53 -18.50
CA GLU A 22 71.69 -116.36 -19.04
C GLU A 22 72.75 -116.58 -17.94
N LEU A 23 72.50 -116.08 -16.71
CA LEU A 23 73.35 -116.37 -15.56
C LEU A 23 73.39 -117.87 -15.21
N GLY A 24 72.23 -118.55 -15.25
CA GLY A 24 72.10 -119.97 -14.93
C GLY A 24 72.67 -120.90 -16.01
N SER A 25 72.62 -120.50 -17.29
CA SER A 25 73.20 -121.26 -18.41
C SER A 25 74.74 -121.13 -18.45
N ASN A 26 75.27 -119.92 -18.21
CA ASN A 26 76.73 -119.70 -18.10
C ASN A 26 77.33 -120.36 -16.85
N ALA A 27 76.53 -120.58 -15.80
CA ALA A 27 76.94 -121.34 -14.62
C ALA A 27 77.03 -122.86 -14.89
N LYS A 28 76.24 -123.41 -15.81
CA LYS A 28 76.21 -124.86 -16.09
C LYS A 28 77.38 -125.35 -16.94
N GLU A 29 78.04 -124.44 -17.66
CA GLU A 29 79.25 -124.71 -18.47
C GLU A 29 80.56 -124.37 -17.70
N THR A 30 80.47 -123.74 -16.52
CA THR A 30 81.64 -123.34 -15.70
C THR A 30 81.76 -124.09 -14.37
N VAL A 31 80.93 -125.11 -14.14
CA VAL A 31 81.01 -125.99 -12.95
C VAL A 31 82.22 -126.93 -12.95
N ASP A 32 82.90 -127.12 -14.09
CA ASP A 32 84.11 -127.95 -14.15
C ASP A 32 85.41 -127.21 -13.74
N GLN A 33 85.35 -125.94 -13.33
CA GLN A 33 86.53 -125.17 -12.87
C GLN A 33 86.26 -124.28 -11.65
N LEU A 34 86.17 -124.86 -10.45
CA LEU A 34 85.94 -124.13 -9.19
C LEU A 34 86.94 -124.50 -8.07
N GLN A 35 87.54 -123.47 -7.46
CA GLN A 35 88.06 -123.46 -6.07
C GLN A 35 87.69 -122.12 -5.36
N GLN A 36 87.32 -122.18 -4.07
CA GLN A 36 86.45 -121.23 -3.32
C GLN A 36 87.06 -119.93 -2.72
N ALA A 37 88.24 -119.44 -3.12
CA ALA A 37 88.88 -118.31 -2.41
C ALA A 37 88.41 -116.88 -2.78
N GLU A 38 87.62 -116.70 -3.86
CA GLU A 38 87.39 -115.36 -4.47
C GLU A 38 86.24 -114.53 -3.83
N ILE A 39 85.29 -115.15 -3.13
CA ILE A 39 84.00 -114.52 -2.75
C ILE A 39 84.14 -113.45 -1.66
N THR A 40 84.92 -113.70 -0.60
CA THR A 40 85.03 -112.79 0.55
C THR A 40 85.61 -111.42 0.18
N LYS A 41 86.47 -111.38 -0.85
CA LYS A 41 87.08 -110.14 -1.34
C LYS A 41 86.06 -109.22 -2.00
N GLN A 42 85.07 -109.78 -2.70
CA GLN A 42 84.07 -109.00 -3.46
C GLN A 42 83.08 -108.24 -2.57
N ILE A 43 82.65 -108.82 -1.44
CA ILE A 43 81.67 -108.18 -0.55
C ILE A 43 82.23 -106.91 0.10
N ASN A 44 83.49 -106.93 0.53
CA ASN A 44 84.09 -105.78 1.19
C ASN A 44 84.28 -104.60 0.20
N THR A 45 84.53 -104.91 -1.07
CA THR A 45 84.58 -103.90 -2.14
C THR A 45 83.22 -103.25 -2.40
N LEU A 46 82.12 -104.00 -2.29
CA LEU A 46 80.77 -103.49 -2.52
C LEU A 46 80.31 -102.50 -1.44
N LEU A 47 80.58 -102.76 -0.17
CA LEU A 47 80.19 -101.87 0.95
C LEU A 47 80.92 -100.52 0.89
N GLN A 48 82.24 -100.54 0.66
CA GLN A 48 83.01 -99.30 0.46
C GLN A 48 82.59 -98.55 -0.81
N GLY A 49 82.22 -99.28 -1.87
CA GLY A 49 81.65 -98.71 -3.08
C GLY A 49 80.34 -97.98 -2.81
N ASN A 50 79.43 -98.57 -2.04
CA ASN A 50 78.13 -97.98 -1.72
C ASN A 50 78.23 -96.73 -0.83
N LEU A 51 79.07 -96.72 0.20
CA LEU A 51 79.24 -95.55 1.07
C LEU A 51 79.84 -94.35 0.33
N LYS A 52 80.84 -94.60 -0.54
CA LYS A 52 81.37 -93.56 -1.43
C LYS A 52 80.30 -93.05 -2.40
N SER A 53 79.50 -93.95 -2.95
CA SER A 53 78.42 -93.61 -3.88
C SER A 53 77.37 -92.71 -3.22
N MET A 54 76.96 -93.03 -1.98
CA MET A 54 75.96 -92.26 -1.25
C MET A 54 76.43 -90.85 -0.89
N ASN A 55 77.71 -90.70 -0.51
CA ASN A 55 78.28 -89.39 -0.24
C ASN A 55 78.40 -88.56 -1.53
N SER A 56 78.80 -89.18 -2.65
CA SER A 56 78.80 -88.51 -3.95
C SER A 56 77.39 -88.10 -4.40
N TYR A 57 76.35 -88.89 -4.15
CA TYR A 57 74.97 -88.51 -4.46
C TYR A 57 74.50 -87.28 -3.67
N THR A 58 74.87 -87.19 -2.39
CA THR A 58 74.46 -86.07 -1.53
C THR A 58 75.18 -84.78 -1.93
N GLU A 59 76.48 -84.86 -2.21
CA GLU A 59 77.26 -83.72 -2.75
C GLU A 59 76.74 -83.30 -4.13
N GLU A 60 76.38 -84.26 -4.98
CA GLU A 60 75.83 -83.98 -6.31
C GLU A 60 74.43 -83.34 -6.22
N LEU A 61 73.59 -83.78 -5.28
CA LEU A 61 72.29 -83.17 -5.01
C LEU A 61 72.44 -81.73 -4.51
N GLN A 62 73.36 -81.48 -3.57
CA GLN A 62 73.61 -80.12 -3.07
C GLN A 62 74.19 -79.21 -4.17
N ARG A 63 75.12 -79.73 -4.99
CA ARG A 63 75.65 -79.02 -6.16
C ARG A 63 74.59 -78.66 -7.20
N ARG A 64 73.49 -79.40 -7.28
CA ARG A 64 72.38 -79.11 -8.20
C ARG A 64 71.30 -78.22 -7.58
N LEU A 65 70.95 -78.42 -6.31
CA LEU A 65 69.85 -77.71 -5.66
C LEU A 65 70.12 -76.24 -5.40
N VAL A 66 71.32 -75.87 -4.94
CA VAL A 66 71.67 -74.47 -4.68
C VAL A 66 71.57 -73.62 -5.95
N PRO A 67 72.24 -73.97 -7.07
CA PRO A 67 72.10 -73.19 -8.30
C PRO A 67 70.68 -73.23 -8.85
N PHE A 68 69.95 -74.35 -8.71
CA PHE A 68 68.55 -74.42 -9.11
C PHE A 68 67.67 -73.43 -8.32
N ALA A 69 67.82 -73.35 -6.99
CA ALA A 69 67.05 -72.43 -6.16
C ALA A 69 67.39 -70.95 -6.46
N THR A 70 68.67 -70.64 -6.68
CA THR A 70 69.11 -69.29 -7.07
C THR A 70 68.58 -68.92 -8.46
N GLU A 71 68.63 -69.85 -9.41
CA GLU A 71 68.08 -69.64 -10.76
C GLU A 71 66.57 -69.45 -10.71
N LEU A 72 65.85 -70.23 -9.89
CA LEU A 72 64.41 -70.08 -9.70
C LEU A 72 64.05 -68.71 -9.10
N GLN A 73 64.78 -68.27 -8.07
CA GLN A 73 64.56 -66.95 -7.45
C GLN A 73 64.83 -65.82 -8.45
N ALA A 74 65.91 -65.91 -9.24
CA ALA A 74 66.23 -64.93 -10.26
C ALA A 74 65.17 -64.89 -11.36
N ARG A 75 64.69 -66.06 -11.82
CA ARG A 75 63.58 -66.16 -12.78
C ARG A 75 62.30 -65.54 -12.23
N LEU A 76 61.91 -65.85 -11.00
CA LEU A 76 60.71 -65.28 -10.37
C LEU A 76 60.80 -63.75 -10.21
N ALA A 77 61.97 -63.22 -9.83
CA ALA A 77 62.18 -61.79 -9.74
C ALA A 77 62.07 -61.12 -11.13
N GLN A 78 62.67 -61.74 -12.15
CA GLN A 78 62.60 -61.26 -13.53
C GLN A 78 61.17 -61.32 -14.08
N ASP A 79 60.45 -62.41 -13.85
CA ASP A 79 59.07 -62.58 -14.31
C ASP A 79 58.12 -61.62 -13.59
N SER A 80 58.32 -61.38 -12.29
CA SER A 80 57.57 -60.35 -11.55
C SER A 80 57.83 -58.94 -12.10
N GLN A 81 59.07 -58.62 -12.45
CA GLN A 81 59.42 -57.33 -13.05
C GLN A 81 58.78 -57.17 -14.44
N ARG A 82 58.86 -58.20 -15.28
CA ARG A 82 58.19 -58.25 -16.59
C ARG A 82 56.67 -58.08 -16.45
N LEU A 83 56.05 -58.76 -15.50
CA LEU A 83 54.62 -58.66 -15.24
C LEU A 83 54.23 -57.24 -14.79
N LYS A 84 55.02 -56.62 -13.90
CA LYS A 84 54.79 -55.23 -13.48
C LYS A 84 54.89 -54.25 -14.64
N GLU A 85 55.88 -54.43 -15.51
CA GLU A 85 56.04 -53.62 -16.71
C GLU A 85 54.89 -53.82 -17.68
N GLN A 86 54.43 -55.06 -17.86
CA GLN A 86 53.29 -55.40 -18.70
C GLN A 86 51.99 -54.76 -18.16
N ILE A 87 51.70 -54.91 -16.86
CA ILE A 87 50.53 -54.28 -16.22
C ILE A 87 50.58 -52.76 -16.39
N ARG A 88 51.73 -52.12 -16.19
CA ARG A 88 51.85 -50.66 -16.38
C ARG A 88 51.59 -50.24 -17.82
N ARG A 89 52.08 -51.01 -18.80
CA ARG A 89 51.81 -50.76 -20.22
C ARG A 89 50.32 -50.94 -20.54
N GLU A 90 49.71 -52.04 -20.12
CA GLU A 90 48.29 -52.31 -20.34
C GLU A 90 47.40 -51.25 -19.69
N LEU A 91 47.74 -50.76 -18.49
CA LEU A 91 47.00 -49.69 -17.83
C LEU A 91 47.13 -48.35 -18.58
N ALA A 92 48.34 -48.02 -19.04
CA ALA A 92 48.59 -46.81 -19.83
C ALA A 92 47.87 -46.89 -21.19
N GLU A 93 47.87 -48.04 -21.84
CA GLU A 93 47.12 -48.29 -23.07
C GLU A 93 45.61 -48.20 -22.85
N LEU A 94 45.10 -48.76 -21.75
CA LEU A 94 43.68 -48.65 -21.41
C LEU A 94 43.28 -47.19 -21.16
N GLN A 95 44.09 -46.43 -20.42
CA GLN A 95 43.85 -45.01 -20.19
C GLN A 95 43.89 -44.20 -21.49
N ALA A 96 44.87 -44.47 -22.35
CA ALA A 96 44.99 -43.83 -23.66
C ALA A 96 43.81 -44.19 -24.59
N LYS A 97 43.29 -45.42 -24.49
CA LYS A 97 42.10 -45.87 -25.22
C LYS A 97 40.81 -45.27 -24.68
N LEU A 98 40.69 -45.03 -23.36
CA LEU A 98 39.49 -44.50 -22.73
C LEU A 98 39.36 -42.97 -22.81
N ALA A 99 40.48 -42.24 -22.77
CA ALA A 99 40.48 -40.77 -22.88
C ALA A 99 39.64 -40.23 -24.07
N PRO A 100 39.80 -40.73 -25.32
CA PRO A 100 39.01 -40.23 -26.44
C PRO A 100 37.50 -40.51 -26.30
N TYR A 101 37.09 -41.59 -25.63
CA TYR A 101 35.66 -41.83 -25.38
C TYR A 101 35.07 -40.82 -24.39
N ALA A 102 35.82 -40.41 -23.36
CA ALA A 102 35.37 -39.40 -22.41
C ALA A 102 35.22 -38.02 -23.07
N ASP A 103 36.16 -37.68 -23.97
CA ASP A 103 36.10 -36.46 -24.78
C ASP A 103 34.93 -36.52 -25.77
N GLU A 104 34.72 -37.66 -26.43
CA GLU A 104 33.59 -37.87 -27.35
C GLU A 104 32.24 -37.69 -26.64
N VAL A 105 32.08 -38.28 -25.45
CA VAL A 105 30.85 -38.11 -24.64
C VAL A 105 30.63 -36.66 -24.25
N HIS A 106 31.68 -35.92 -23.82
CA HIS A 106 31.55 -34.49 -23.51
C HIS A 106 31.15 -33.67 -24.75
N GLN A 107 31.74 -33.95 -25.91
CA GLN A 107 31.40 -33.28 -27.16
C GLN A 107 29.96 -33.59 -27.59
N GLN A 108 29.51 -34.85 -27.46
CA GLN A 108 28.14 -35.25 -27.74
C GLN A 108 27.14 -34.54 -26.81
N ILE A 109 27.42 -34.48 -25.50
CA ILE A 109 26.58 -33.75 -24.54
C ILE A 109 26.52 -32.26 -24.90
N GLY A 110 27.66 -31.63 -25.16
CA GLY A 110 27.71 -30.20 -25.54
C GLY A 110 26.99 -29.91 -26.85
N THR A 111 27.02 -30.84 -27.80
CA THR A 111 26.28 -30.74 -29.07
C THR A 111 24.78 -30.90 -28.83
N ASN A 112 24.37 -31.91 -28.08
CA ASN A 112 22.96 -32.14 -27.74
C ASN A 112 22.33 -30.96 -26.98
N ILE A 113 23.06 -30.32 -26.05
CA ILE A 113 22.60 -29.12 -25.35
C ILE A 113 22.39 -27.96 -26.33
N ARG A 114 23.34 -27.72 -27.24
CA ARG A 114 23.23 -26.66 -28.26
C ARG A 114 22.07 -26.91 -29.22
N GLU A 115 21.87 -28.16 -29.64
CA GLU A 115 20.72 -28.55 -30.48
C GLU A 115 19.40 -28.37 -29.74
N LEU A 116 19.33 -28.74 -28.46
CA LEU A 116 18.14 -28.54 -27.64
C LEU A 116 17.84 -27.05 -27.47
N GLN A 117 18.84 -26.23 -27.20
CA GLN A 117 18.70 -24.78 -27.11
C GLN A 117 18.19 -24.18 -28.43
N ALA A 118 18.77 -24.60 -29.56
CA ALA A 118 18.34 -24.17 -30.89
C ALA A 118 16.90 -24.59 -31.20
N LYS A 119 16.50 -25.79 -30.78
CA LYS A 119 15.12 -26.27 -30.92
C LYS A 119 14.13 -25.53 -30.03
N LEU A 120 14.52 -25.12 -28.81
CA LEU A 120 13.64 -24.45 -27.85
C LEU A 120 13.52 -22.94 -28.08
N SER A 121 14.54 -22.28 -28.62
CA SER A 121 14.53 -20.83 -28.90
C SER A 121 13.28 -20.35 -29.66
N PRO A 122 12.86 -20.96 -30.79
CA PRO A 122 11.68 -20.50 -31.52
C PRO A 122 10.38 -20.67 -30.72
N TYR A 123 10.27 -21.67 -29.85
CA TYR A 123 9.08 -21.82 -28.98
C TYR A 123 9.01 -20.72 -27.92
N ALA A 124 10.15 -20.32 -27.36
CA ALA A 124 10.21 -19.21 -26.41
C ALA A 124 9.85 -17.87 -27.07
N GLU A 125 10.32 -17.65 -28.31
CA GLU A 125 9.97 -16.47 -29.11
C GLU A 125 8.49 -16.45 -29.49
N GLU A 126 7.93 -17.58 -29.92
CA GLU A 126 6.50 -17.69 -30.24
C GLU A 126 5.63 -17.44 -29.00
N LEU A 127 5.98 -18.04 -27.85
CA LEU A 127 5.27 -17.81 -26.60
C LEU A 127 5.29 -16.33 -26.20
N ARG A 128 6.45 -15.67 -26.32
CA ARG A 128 6.57 -14.23 -26.07
C ARG A 128 5.69 -13.42 -27.02
N SER A 129 5.70 -13.75 -28.32
CA SER A 129 4.85 -13.08 -29.32
C SER A 129 3.36 -13.26 -29.03
N GLN A 130 2.93 -14.44 -28.56
CA GLN A 130 1.54 -14.69 -28.19
C GLN A 130 1.13 -13.89 -26.95
N VAL A 131 2.01 -13.80 -25.94
CA VAL A 131 1.76 -12.97 -24.76
C VAL A 131 1.68 -11.49 -25.12
N ASP A 132 2.60 -10.99 -25.95
CA ASP A 132 2.62 -9.59 -26.39
C ASP A 132 1.35 -9.25 -27.22
N ARG A 133 0.91 -10.18 -28.08
CA ARG A 133 -0.36 -10.03 -28.82
C ARG A 133 -1.57 -10.04 -27.89
N GLY A 134 -1.66 -11.02 -26.99
CA GLY A 134 -2.79 -11.15 -26.06
C GLY A 134 -2.92 -9.96 -25.11
N THR A 135 -1.79 -9.42 -24.63
CA THR A 135 -1.78 -8.19 -23.82
C THR A 135 -2.20 -6.96 -24.63
N GLY A 136 -1.78 -6.86 -25.89
CA GLY A 136 -2.22 -5.81 -26.82
C GLY A 136 -3.72 -5.87 -27.14
N GLU A 137 -4.25 -7.06 -27.37
CA GLU A 137 -5.68 -7.30 -27.59
C GLU A 137 -6.51 -6.98 -26.36
N LEU A 138 -6.08 -7.44 -25.18
CA LEU A 138 -6.73 -7.12 -23.91
C LEU A 138 -6.76 -5.60 -23.67
N ARG A 139 -5.66 -4.89 -23.95
CA ARG A 139 -5.61 -3.43 -23.83
C ARG A 139 -6.64 -2.76 -24.75
N ARG A 140 -6.68 -3.15 -26.04
CA ARG A 140 -7.64 -2.60 -27.01
C ARG A 140 -9.09 -2.93 -26.64
N ALA A 141 -9.33 -4.12 -26.08
CA ALA A 141 -10.65 -4.52 -25.62
C ALA A 141 -11.11 -3.70 -24.40
N LEU A 142 -10.20 -3.37 -23.48
CA LEU A 142 -10.49 -2.59 -22.26
C LEU A 142 -10.58 -1.08 -22.49
N GLU A 143 -9.90 -0.55 -23.50
CA GLU A 143 -9.87 0.88 -23.83
C GLU A 143 -11.27 1.52 -23.99
N PRO A 144 -12.23 0.96 -24.75
CA PRO A 144 -13.57 1.53 -24.85
C PRO A 144 -14.33 1.50 -23.52
N TYR A 145 -14.19 0.45 -22.69
CA TYR A 145 -14.83 0.39 -21.37
C TYR A 145 -14.26 1.45 -20.41
N ALA A 146 -12.96 1.68 -20.45
CA ALA A 146 -12.32 2.74 -19.66
C ALA A 146 -12.76 4.14 -20.12
N ALA A 147 -12.94 4.32 -21.44
CA ALA A 147 -13.47 5.56 -22.00
C ALA A 147 -14.94 5.78 -21.59
N GLU A 148 -15.80 4.76 -21.72
CA GLU A 148 -17.21 4.80 -21.33
C GLU A 148 -17.35 5.04 -19.82
N LEU A 149 -16.54 4.39 -18.99
CA LEU A 149 -16.53 4.64 -17.55
C LEU A 149 -16.18 6.10 -17.24
N ARG A 150 -15.18 6.66 -17.93
CA ARG A 150 -14.80 8.07 -17.76
C ARG A 150 -15.93 9.01 -18.17
N GLU A 151 -16.57 8.76 -19.31
CA GLU A 151 -17.71 9.54 -19.81
C GLU A 151 -18.89 9.46 -18.83
N ARG A 152 -19.28 8.27 -18.39
CA ARG A 152 -20.35 8.08 -17.40
C ARG A 152 -20.05 8.76 -16.07
N LEU A 153 -18.80 8.74 -15.61
CA LEU A 153 -18.40 9.45 -14.39
C LEU A 153 -18.50 10.98 -14.57
N GLN A 154 -18.11 11.51 -15.74
CA GLN A 154 -18.24 12.93 -16.06
C GLN A 154 -19.71 13.35 -16.17
N ASP A 155 -20.54 12.57 -16.85
CA ASP A 155 -21.98 12.84 -16.98
C ASP A 155 -22.69 12.79 -15.63
N ASN A 156 -22.39 11.79 -14.79
CA ASN A 156 -22.94 11.71 -13.43
C ASN A 156 -22.53 12.91 -12.59
N ALA A 157 -21.26 13.33 -12.65
CA ALA A 157 -20.79 14.52 -11.95
C ALA A 157 -21.55 15.78 -12.42
N GLY A 158 -21.69 15.96 -13.73
CA GLY A 158 -22.46 17.06 -14.32
C GLY A 158 -23.94 17.03 -13.93
N SER A 159 -24.56 15.84 -13.90
CA SER A 159 -25.95 15.67 -13.49
C SER A 159 -26.18 15.99 -12.01
N ILE A 160 -25.26 15.59 -11.12
CA ILE A 160 -25.30 15.95 -9.70
C ILE A 160 -25.20 17.47 -9.55
N GLN A 161 -24.23 18.10 -10.22
CA GLN A 161 -24.06 19.55 -10.21
C GLN A 161 -25.33 20.27 -10.71
N ALA A 162 -25.91 19.83 -11.82
CA ALA A 162 -27.14 20.41 -12.38
C ALA A 162 -28.35 20.24 -11.45
N SER A 163 -28.45 19.10 -10.76
CA SER A 163 -29.55 18.82 -9.82
C SER A 163 -29.44 19.65 -8.54
N LEU A 164 -28.22 20.00 -8.12
CA LEU A 164 -27.96 20.67 -6.85
C LEU A 164 -27.74 22.19 -6.99
N SER A 165 -27.40 22.69 -8.18
CA SER A 165 -27.31 24.13 -8.49
C SER A 165 -28.54 24.95 -8.07
N PRO A 166 -29.79 24.47 -8.26
CA PRO A 166 -30.99 25.19 -7.82
C PRO A 166 -31.08 25.40 -6.30
N TYR A 167 -30.36 24.64 -5.47
CA TYR A 167 -30.41 24.80 -4.01
C TYR A 167 -29.69 26.06 -3.55
N ALA A 168 -28.54 26.39 -4.14
CA ALA A 168 -27.85 27.66 -3.85
C ALA A 168 -28.70 28.86 -4.25
N GLN A 169 -29.38 28.77 -5.41
CA GLN A 169 -30.31 29.81 -5.85
C GLN A 169 -31.51 29.94 -4.91
N ARG A 170 -32.11 28.82 -4.47
CA ARG A 170 -33.20 28.83 -3.48
C ARG A 170 -32.75 29.41 -2.14
N LEU A 171 -31.56 29.08 -1.67
CA LEU A 171 -31.01 29.63 -0.43
C LEU A 171 -30.84 31.15 -0.53
N GLN A 172 -30.28 31.65 -1.63
CA GLN A 172 -30.18 33.09 -1.88
C GLN A 172 -31.57 33.76 -1.90
N GLN A 173 -32.54 33.16 -2.57
CA GLN A 173 -33.92 33.66 -2.60
C GLN A 173 -34.57 33.66 -1.21
N GLN A 174 -34.30 32.65 -0.38
CA GLN A 174 -34.78 32.60 1.00
C GLN A 174 -34.16 33.71 1.85
N ILE A 175 -32.85 33.96 1.72
CA ILE A 175 -32.16 35.08 2.38
C ILE A 175 -32.79 36.41 1.95
N ASP A 176 -32.92 36.66 0.65
CA ASP A 176 -33.51 37.89 0.12
C ASP A 176 -34.95 38.09 0.61
N SER A 177 -35.76 37.04 0.58
CA SER A 177 -37.16 37.08 1.04
C SER A 177 -37.27 37.31 2.55
N SER A 178 -36.33 36.74 3.33
CA SER A 178 -36.33 36.91 4.79
C SER A 178 -35.97 38.34 5.16
N VAL A 179 -34.96 38.92 4.51
CA VAL A 179 -34.57 40.33 4.68
C VAL A 179 -35.71 41.27 4.25
N GLU A 180 -36.38 40.98 3.13
CA GLU A 180 -37.50 41.81 2.68
C GLU A 180 -38.73 41.70 3.58
N ASN A 181 -39.04 40.51 4.10
CA ASN A 181 -40.09 40.34 5.10
C ASN A 181 -39.78 41.10 6.40
N LEU A 182 -38.54 41.05 6.87
CA LEU A 182 -38.10 41.84 8.03
C LEU A 182 -38.22 43.33 7.76
N ARG A 183 -37.80 43.79 6.58
CA ARG A 183 -37.98 45.19 6.15
C ARG A 183 -39.45 45.59 6.22
N GLY A 184 -40.34 44.75 5.71
CA GLY A 184 -41.79 44.99 5.74
C GLY A 184 -42.39 45.03 7.15
N GLN A 185 -41.80 44.33 8.11
CA GLN A 185 -42.25 44.34 9.51
C GLN A 185 -41.69 45.53 10.31
N LEU A 186 -40.43 45.91 10.05
CA LEU A 186 -39.72 46.91 10.85
C LEU A 186 -39.87 48.34 10.31
N THR A 187 -40.08 48.52 9.00
CA THR A 187 -40.28 49.86 8.41
C THR A 187 -41.54 50.55 8.95
N PRO A 188 -42.71 49.88 9.07
CA PRO A 188 -43.89 50.49 9.66
C PRO A 188 -43.68 51.00 11.09
N LEU A 189 -42.74 50.43 11.84
CA LEU A 189 -42.46 50.84 13.22
C LEU A 189 -41.98 52.29 13.31
N ALA A 190 -41.12 52.71 12.37
CA ALA A 190 -40.64 54.09 12.28
C ALA A 190 -41.74 55.04 11.76
N ASP A 191 -42.54 54.58 10.80
CA ASP A 191 -43.64 55.36 10.22
C ASP A 191 -44.79 55.56 11.24
N ASP A 192 -45.12 54.53 12.00
CA ASP A 192 -46.11 54.56 13.10
C ASP A 192 -45.65 55.49 14.22
N LEU A 193 -44.36 55.44 14.59
CA LEU A 193 -43.78 56.37 15.56
C LEU A 193 -43.94 57.82 15.12
N LYS A 194 -43.60 58.12 13.85
CA LYS A 194 -43.75 59.45 13.27
C LYS A 194 -45.20 59.93 13.32
N GLY A 195 -46.15 59.05 12.98
CA GLY A 195 -47.59 59.34 13.06
C GLY A 195 -48.08 59.61 14.48
N GLN A 196 -47.68 58.77 15.43
CA GLN A 196 -48.06 58.91 16.85
C GLN A 196 -47.51 60.20 17.45
N VAL A 197 -46.24 60.54 17.17
CA VAL A 197 -45.63 61.80 17.60
C VAL A 197 -46.41 62.99 17.04
N ALA A 198 -46.69 63.01 15.73
CA ALA A 198 -47.40 64.13 15.11
C ALA A 198 -48.79 64.33 15.74
N GLN A 199 -49.50 63.25 16.00
CA GLN A 199 -50.81 63.28 16.66
C GLN A 199 -50.71 63.81 18.10
N SER A 200 -49.71 63.37 18.86
CA SER A 200 -49.47 63.84 20.23
C SER A 200 -49.07 65.31 20.28
N VAL A 201 -48.19 65.78 19.40
CA VAL A 201 -47.80 67.20 19.30
C VAL A 201 -49.01 68.08 18.99
N GLU A 202 -49.87 67.68 18.06
CA GLU A 202 -51.10 68.40 17.75
C GLU A 202 -52.07 68.42 18.95
N GLY A 203 -52.15 67.31 19.71
CA GLY A 203 -52.90 67.24 20.95
C GLY A 203 -52.38 68.22 22.01
N LEU A 204 -51.06 68.28 22.19
CA LEU A 204 -50.39 69.26 23.08
C LEU A 204 -50.71 70.69 22.63
N ARG A 205 -50.62 70.98 21.33
CA ARG A 205 -50.92 72.31 20.76
C ARG A 205 -52.33 72.79 21.07
N LYS A 206 -53.33 71.90 20.96
CA LYS A 206 -54.73 72.20 21.34
C LYS A 206 -54.87 72.49 22.83
N GLY A 207 -54.16 71.74 23.68
CA GLY A 207 -54.12 71.96 25.13
C GLY A 207 -53.56 73.32 25.55
N LEU A 208 -52.81 74.00 24.67
CA LEU A 208 -52.29 75.35 24.93
C LEU A 208 -53.32 76.47 24.74
N SER A 209 -54.47 76.20 24.12
CA SER A 209 -55.52 77.19 23.85
C SER A 209 -55.99 78.05 25.03
N PRO A 210 -56.02 77.59 26.30
CA PRO A 210 -56.46 78.39 27.44
C PRO A 210 -55.42 79.40 27.96
N TYR A 211 -54.17 79.32 27.54
CA TYR A 211 -53.08 80.16 28.05
C TYR A 211 -53.01 81.53 27.34
N ALA A 212 -52.33 82.51 27.96
CA ALA A 212 -52.13 83.82 27.36
C ALA A 212 -51.28 83.73 26.07
N GLN A 213 -51.54 84.62 25.10
CA GLN A 213 -50.93 84.60 23.76
C GLN A 213 -49.39 84.53 23.79
N GLU A 214 -48.74 85.31 24.65
CA GLU A 214 -47.28 85.34 24.75
C GLU A 214 -46.70 84.00 25.24
N VAL A 215 -47.40 83.34 26.18
CA VAL A 215 -47.07 82.00 26.67
C VAL A 215 -47.36 80.95 25.59
N GLN A 216 -48.46 81.08 24.85
CA GLN A 216 -48.76 80.20 23.71
C GLN A 216 -47.67 80.26 22.64
N ASP A 217 -47.19 81.45 22.29
CA ASP A 217 -46.15 81.64 21.27
C ASP A 217 -44.78 81.08 21.71
N GLY A 218 -44.47 81.12 23.02
CA GLY A 218 -43.29 80.47 23.59
C GLY A 218 -43.39 78.94 23.54
N LEU A 219 -44.49 78.40 24.06
CA LEU A 219 -44.75 76.95 24.12
C LEU A 219 -44.90 76.32 22.73
N ASN A 220 -45.49 77.03 21.76
CA ASN A 220 -45.58 76.57 20.37
C ASN A 220 -44.19 76.41 19.73
N ARG A 221 -43.25 77.32 20.01
CA ARG A 221 -41.87 77.22 19.52
C ARG A 221 -41.14 76.01 20.12
N GLN A 222 -41.36 75.72 21.40
CA GLN A 222 -40.83 74.51 22.05
C GLN A 222 -41.43 73.23 21.45
N LEU A 223 -42.75 73.20 21.21
CA LEU A 223 -43.40 72.06 20.55
C LEU A 223 -42.89 71.83 19.12
N GLU A 224 -42.60 72.89 18.36
CA GLU A 224 -41.98 72.77 17.04
C GLU A 224 -40.55 72.23 17.11
N SER A 225 -39.74 72.69 18.08
CA SER A 225 -38.40 72.12 18.36
C SER A 225 -38.49 70.63 18.70
N LEU A 226 -39.43 70.26 19.56
CA LEU A 226 -39.68 68.87 19.95
C LEU A 226 -40.07 68.02 18.74
N SER A 227 -41.02 68.48 17.93
CA SER A 227 -41.47 67.78 16.71
C SER A 227 -40.30 67.52 15.76
N LEU A 228 -39.44 68.51 15.52
CA LEU A 228 -38.26 68.37 14.67
C LEU A 228 -37.26 67.35 15.23
N GLN A 229 -37.06 67.30 16.55
CA GLN A 229 -36.17 66.32 17.18
C GLN A 229 -36.72 64.89 17.02
N MET A 230 -38.03 64.72 17.14
CA MET A 230 -38.67 63.42 16.95
C MET A 230 -38.64 62.94 15.52
N GLU A 231 -38.89 63.82 14.55
CA GLU A 231 -38.80 63.49 13.14
C GLU A 231 -37.39 63.00 12.80
N ARG A 232 -36.35 63.67 13.32
CA ARG A 232 -34.96 63.22 13.18
C ARG A 232 -34.74 61.84 13.80
N ALA A 233 -35.27 61.59 15.00
CA ALA A 233 -35.15 60.29 15.65
C ALA A 233 -35.82 59.16 14.86
N ALA A 234 -37.00 59.41 14.28
CA ALA A 234 -37.70 58.44 13.45
C ALA A 234 -36.95 58.15 12.14
N GLU A 235 -36.40 59.18 11.47
CA GLU A 235 -35.58 58.98 10.27
C GLU A 235 -34.26 58.26 10.58
N GLU A 236 -33.64 58.54 11.74
CA GLU A 236 -32.41 57.87 12.15
C GLU A 236 -32.65 56.39 12.52
N LEU A 237 -33.76 56.10 13.21
CA LEU A 237 -34.24 54.72 13.42
C LEU A 237 -34.43 54.00 12.08
N ARG A 238 -35.10 54.64 11.12
CA ARG A 238 -35.32 54.07 9.78
C ARG A 238 -34.01 53.79 9.05
N ALA A 239 -33.06 54.74 9.11
CA ALA A 239 -31.73 54.58 8.51
C ALA A 239 -30.95 53.41 9.15
N ARG A 240 -30.94 53.31 10.48
CA ARG A 240 -30.28 52.20 11.20
C ARG A 240 -30.91 50.85 10.89
N LEU A 241 -32.25 50.75 10.88
CA LEU A 241 -32.93 49.53 10.46
C LEU A 241 -32.54 49.12 9.03
N ALA A 242 -32.42 50.08 8.10
CA ALA A 242 -31.98 49.80 6.74
C ALA A 242 -30.52 49.30 6.69
N THR A 243 -29.62 49.92 7.45
CA THR A 243 -28.21 49.49 7.55
C THR A 243 -28.09 48.08 8.12
N ASN A 244 -28.78 47.78 9.22
CA ASN A 244 -28.67 46.48 9.88
C ASN A 244 -29.29 45.35 9.04
N LEU A 245 -30.33 45.65 8.26
CA LEU A 245 -30.88 44.70 7.28
C LEU A 245 -29.90 44.41 6.14
N GLU A 246 -29.14 45.41 5.70
CA GLU A 246 -28.10 45.23 4.69
C GLU A 246 -26.89 44.47 5.25
N GLU A 247 -26.54 44.72 6.52
CA GLU A 247 -25.51 43.94 7.21
C GLU A 247 -25.93 42.49 7.39
N LEU A 248 -27.17 42.24 7.83
CA LEU A 248 -27.75 40.89 7.91
C LEU A 248 -27.67 40.19 6.55
N ARG A 249 -28.04 40.88 5.47
CA ARG A 249 -27.89 40.38 4.10
C ARG A 249 -26.43 40.06 3.77
N SER A 250 -25.50 40.94 4.13
CA SER A 250 -24.06 40.77 3.91
C SER A 250 -23.47 39.59 4.70
N GLN A 251 -23.96 39.33 5.91
CA GLN A 251 -23.55 38.18 6.72
C GLN A 251 -24.09 36.86 6.17
N LEU A 252 -25.29 36.87 5.58
CA LEU A 252 -25.93 35.66 5.06
C LEU A 252 -25.55 35.35 3.61
N SER A 253 -25.25 36.35 2.78
CA SER A 253 -24.92 36.14 1.35
C SER A 253 -23.72 35.21 1.09
N PRO A 254 -22.62 35.25 1.88
CA PRO A 254 -21.51 34.31 1.75
C PRO A 254 -21.93 32.84 1.87
N LEU A 255 -23.01 32.52 2.59
CA LEU A 255 -23.49 31.15 2.78
C LEU A 255 -23.99 30.54 1.46
N ALA A 256 -24.71 31.32 0.64
CA ALA A 256 -25.13 30.88 -0.68
C ALA A 256 -23.94 30.71 -1.64
N LEU A 257 -22.93 31.57 -1.52
CA LEU A 257 -21.68 31.48 -2.28
C LEU A 257 -20.85 30.26 -1.88
N GLU A 258 -20.75 29.95 -0.59
CA GLU A 258 -20.08 28.74 -0.09
C GLU A 258 -20.73 27.47 -0.65
N LEU A 259 -22.07 27.43 -0.68
CA LEU A 259 -22.81 26.33 -1.30
C LEU A 259 -22.52 26.25 -2.80
N GLN A 260 -22.50 27.38 -3.51
CA GLN A 260 -22.17 27.43 -4.94
C GLN A 260 -20.73 26.97 -5.22
N GLN A 261 -19.76 27.34 -4.38
CA GLN A 261 -18.37 26.90 -4.49
C GLN A 261 -18.24 25.40 -4.19
N ALA A 262 -18.93 24.90 -3.16
CA ALA A 262 -18.99 23.48 -2.88
C ALA A 262 -19.54 22.71 -4.09
N LEU A 263 -20.55 23.26 -4.77
CA LEU A 263 -21.15 22.71 -5.99
C LEU A 263 -20.21 22.67 -7.20
N GLN A 264 -19.15 23.48 -7.21
CA GLN A 264 -18.13 23.50 -8.25
C GLN A 264 -16.95 22.56 -7.95
N SER A 265 -16.92 21.92 -6.79
CA SER A 265 -15.88 20.94 -6.42
C SER A 265 -16.15 19.54 -6.96
N ASP A 266 -15.14 18.65 -6.93
CA ASP A 266 -15.20 17.30 -7.50
C ASP A 266 -16.36 16.44 -6.92
N ALA A 267 -16.84 15.49 -7.74
CA ALA A 267 -18.01 14.66 -7.47
C ALA A 267 -18.00 13.91 -6.13
N GLU A 268 -16.85 13.39 -5.72
CA GLU A 268 -16.70 12.68 -4.45
C GLU A 268 -16.82 13.62 -3.23
N GLY A 269 -16.41 14.89 -3.39
CA GLY A 269 -16.55 15.93 -2.38
C GLY A 269 -17.99 16.46 -2.27
N LEU A 270 -18.73 16.50 -3.38
CA LEU A 270 -20.10 17.02 -3.43
C LEU A 270 -21.03 16.27 -2.47
N GLN A 271 -21.10 14.94 -2.56
CA GLN A 271 -22.06 14.17 -1.77
C GLN A 271 -21.79 14.23 -0.26
N GLN A 272 -20.52 14.16 0.15
CA GLN A 272 -20.15 14.17 1.57
C GLN A 272 -20.31 15.54 2.22
N ARG A 273 -20.14 16.62 1.44
CA ARG A 273 -20.13 17.98 1.98
C ARG A 273 -21.49 18.66 1.89
N LEU A 274 -22.29 18.40 0.85
CA LEU A 274 -23.51 19.18 0.59
C LEU A 274 -24.65 18.96 1.59
N ALA A 275 -24.91 17.73 2.01
CA ALA A 275 -25.97 17.47 2.98
C ALA A 275 -25.73 18.15 4.34
N PRO A 276 -24.57 17.96 5.01
CA PRO A 276 -24.30 18.66 6.27
C PRO A 276 -24.15 20.17 6.08
N LEU A 277 -23.57 20.64 4.97
CA LEU A 277 -23.50 22.08 4.68
C LEU A 277 -24.89 22.69 4.53
N ALA A 278 -25.78 22.10 3.72
CA ALA A 278 -27.11 22.64 3.51
C ALA A 278 -27.90 22.78 4.83
N GLN A 279 -27.84 21.77 5.70
CA GLN A 279 -28.49 21.82 7.01
C GLN A 279 -27.88 22.88 7.93
N GLN A 280 -26.54 22.95 8.02
CA GLN A 280 -25.86 23.98 8.81
C GLN A 280 -26.16 25.39 8.32
N LEU A 281 -26.25 25.58 7.00
CA LEU A 281 -26.58 26.85 6.39
C LEU A 281 -28.01 27.28 6.70
N GLU A 282 -28.97 26.37 6.58
CA GLU A 282 -30.38 26.63 6.93
C GLU A 282 -30.54 27.01 8.41
N GLU A 283 -29.91 26.25 9.31
CA GLU A 283 -29.91 26.55 10.75
C GLU A 283 -29.25 27.91 11.05
N ARG A 284 -28.12 28.22 10.40
CA ARG A 284 -27.41 29.49 10.60
C ARG A 284 -28.21 30.68 10.10
N VAL A 285 -28.83 30.59 8.91
CA VAL A 285 -29.73 31.62 8.38
C VAL A 285 -30.88 31.87 9.37
N GLY A 286 -31.54 30.80 9.84
CA GLY A 286 -32.63 30.90 10.80
C GLY A 286 -32.20 31.57 12.10
N GLN A 287 -31.06 31.17 12.67
CA GLN A 287 -30.53 31.72 13.91
C GLN A 287 -30.18 33.20 13.80
N THR A 288 -29.52 33.63 12.71
CA THR A 288 -29.15 35.03 12.53
C THR A 288 -30.38 35.92 12.34
N VAL A 289 -31.37 35.45 11.56
CA VAL A 289 -32.64 36.16 11.37
C VAL A 289 -33.41 36.27 12.69
N GLU A 290 -33.50 35.19 13.46
CA GLU A 290 -34.22 35.19 14.74
C GLU A 290 -33.52 36.04 15.80
N ALA A 291 -32.18 35.99 15.87
CA ALA A 291 -31.39 36.84 16.76
C ALA A 291 -31.63 38.32 16.47
N PHE A 292 -31.60 38.69 15.18
CA PHE A 292 -31.91 40.06 14.75
C PHE A 292 -33.34 40.48 15.14
N GLN A 293 -34.35 39.65 14.88
CA GLN A 293 -35.73 39.95 15.27
C GLN A 293 -35.87 40.18 16.78
N ARG A 294 -35.24 39.32 17.60
CA ARG A 294 -35.28 39.41 19.06
C ARG A 294 -34.61 40.67 19.59
N GLN A 295 -33.63 41.21 18.89
CA GLN A 295 -32.92 42.44 19.29
C GLN A 295 -33.59 43.70 18.75
N ALA A 296 -33.98 43.73 17.47
CA ALA A 296 -34.44 44.94 16.79
C ALA A 296 -35.89 45.32 17.12
N ALA A 297 -36.81 44.34 17.16
CA ALA A 297 -38.24 44.62 17.33
C ALA A 297 -38.58 45.24 18.71
N PRO A 298 -38.11 44.70 19.85
CA PRO A 298 -38.45 45.24 21.16
C PRO A 298 -37.88 46.64 21.39
N VAL A 299 -36.73 46.95 20.80
CA VAL A 299 -36.02 48.22 20.99
C VAL A 299 -36.80 49.37 20.34
N GLY A 300 -37.29 49.18 19.11
CA GLY A 300 -38.14 50.17 18.45
C GLY A 300 -39.53 50.32 19.09
N GLU A 301 -40.17 49.20 19.48
CA GLU A 301 -41.48 49.23 20.15
C GLU A 301 -41.42 49.91 21.52
N ALA A 302 -40.45 49.52 22.35
CA ALA A 302 -40.29 50.10 23.69
C ALA A 302 -39.97 51.59 23.62
N PHE A 303 -39.13 52.01 22.68
CA PHE A 303 -38.82 53.42 22.45
C PHE A 303 -40.08 54.21 22.08
N GLY A 304 -40.87 53.72 21.10
CA GLY A 304 -42.10 54.38 20.69
C GLY A 304 -43.15 54.47 21.79
N GLN A 305 -43.37 53.38 22.53
CA GLN A 305 -44.31 53.37 23.66
C GLN A 305 -43.91 54.37 24.75
N GLN A 306 -42.63 54.41 25.14
CA GLN A 306 -42.16 55.35 26.14
C GLN A 306 -42.32 56.81 25.69
N LEU A 307 -42.09 57.07 24.40
CA LEU A 307 -42.24 58.39 23.81
C LEU A 307 -43.68 58.88 23.83
N VAL A 308 -44.61 58.06 23.34
CA VAL A 308 -46.05 58.37 23.33
C VAL A 308 -46.57 58.53 24.74
N GLN A 309 -46.18 57.66 25.67
CA GLN A 309 -46.57 57.77 27.06
C GLN A 309 -46.15 59.13 27.65
N ARG A 310 -44.92 59.57 27.38
CA ARG A 310 -44.42 60.85 27.92
C ARG A 310 -45.15 62.06 27.34
N LEU A 311 -45.46 62.01 26.05
CA LEU A 311 -46.25 63.04 25.39
C LEU A 311 -47.68 63.11 25.97
N GLU A 312 -48.31 61.96 26.24
CA GLU A 312 -49.65 61.94 26.85
C GLU A 312 -49.66 62.35 28.32
N GLU A 313 -48.65 61.97 29.10
CA GLU A 313 -48.47 62.48 30.46
C GLU A 313 -48.39 64.01 30.48
N MET A 314 -47.69 64.61 29.51
CA MET A 314 -47.62 66.06 29.36
C MET A 314 -48.96 66.66 28.94
N ARG A 315 -49.67 66.03 28.00
CA ARG A 315 -50.99 66.48 27.56
C ARG A 315 -51.99 66.55 28.71
N GLN A 316 -52.02 65.52 29.57
CA GLN A 316 -52.88 65.53 30.75
C GLN A 316 -52.53 66.63 31.75
N LYS A 317 -51.23 66.90 31.96
CA LYS A 317 -50.77 67.98 32.85
C LYS A 317 -51.18 69.35 32.32
N LEU A 318 -51.06 69.59 31.01
CA LEU A 318 -51.56 70.79 30.35
C LEU A 318 -53.07 70.97 30.54
N GLU A 319 -53.86 69.92 30.34
CA GLU A 319 -55.32 69.95 30.52
C GLU A 319 -55.73 70.24 31.97
N SER A 320 -54.91 69.82 32.94
CA SER A 320 -55.16 70.06 34.37
C SER A 320 -54.82 71.48 34.85
N GLY A 321 -54.19 72.31 34.01
CA GLY A 321 -53.95 73.73 34.29
C GLY A 321 -52.92 74.02 35.38
N THR A 322 -52.03 73.08 35.70
CA THR A 322 -50.99 73.28 36.72
C THR A 322 -49.99 74.38 36.30
N ALA A 323 -49.59 75.25 37.22
CA ALA A 323 -48.58 76.28 36.97
C ALA A 323 -47.20 75.66 36.62
N GLY A 324 -46.45 76.30 35.72
CA GLY A 324 -45.10 75.87 35.32
C GLY A 324 -45.00 75.14 33.98
N VAL A 325 -45.91 75.39 33.04
CA VAL A 325 -45.96 74.68 31.74
C VAL A 325 -44.68 74.80 30.89
N GLU A 326 -44.04 75.97 30.90
CA GLU A 326 -42.75 76.18 30.20
C GLU A 326 -41.66 75.26 30.75
N ASP A 327 -41.52 75.18 32.08
CA ASP A 327 -40.55 74.29 32.73
C ASP A 327 -40.81 72.81 32.38
N HIS A 328 -42.08 72.43 32.23
CA HIS A 328 -42.46 71.06 31.88
C HIS A 328 -42.16 70.72 30.42
N LEU A 329 -42.33 71.66 29.47
CA LEU A 329 -41.94 71.45 28.08
C LEU A 329 -40.42 71.40 27.92
N ASP A 330 -39.67 72.24 28.63
CA ASP A 330 -38.20 72.19 28.62
C ASP A 330 -37.67 70.87 29.18
N LEU A 331 -38.29 70.35 30.25
CA LEU A 331 -37.97 69.04 30.81
C LEU A 331 -38.29 67.92 29.82
N LEU A 332 -39.46 67.97 29.17
CA LEU A 332 -39.86 66.99 28.17
C LEU A 332 -38.90 66.99 26.98
N GLU A 333 -38.53 68.15 26.45
CA GLU A 333 -37.58 68.26 25.35
C GLU A 333 -36.22 67.64 25.73
N LYS A 334 -35.70 67.93 26.93
CA LYS A 334 -34.46 67.33 27.41
C LYS A 334 -34.56 65.81 27.58
N GLU A 335 -35.62 65.32 28.21
CA GLU A 335 -35.80 63.88 28.43
C GLU A 335 -35.95 63.11 27.11
N VAL A 336 -36.69 63.68 26.15
CA VAL A 336 -36.82 63.12 24.81
C VAL A 336 -35.46 63.07 24.13
N ARG A 337 -34.71 64.17 24.16
CA ARG A 337 -33.38 64.23 23.56
C ARG A 337 -32.44 63.18 24.17
N GLU A 338 -32.47 63.01 25.49
CA GLU A 338 -31.65 62.03 26.19
C GLU A 338 -32.06 60.59 25.84
N LYS A 339 -33.37 60.30 25.78
CA LYS A 339 -33.89 58.99 25.36
C LYS A 339 -33.55 58.66 23.92
N VAL A 340 -33.68 59.63 23.01
CA VAL A 340 -33.25 59.49 21.61
C VAL A 340 -31.75 59.17 21.57
N ALA A 341 -30.92 59.96 22.25
CA ALA A 341 -29.48 59.70 22.31
C ALA A 341 -29.13 58.32 22.89
N THR A 342 -29.85 57.88 23.92
CA THR A 342 -29.66 56.56 24.54
C THR A 342 -30.08 55.42 23.61
N PHE A 343 -31.18 55.59 22.88
CA PHE A 343 -31.66 54.63 21.88
C PHE A 343 -30.63 54.46 20.74
N LEU A 344 -30.07 55.58 20.28
CA LEU A 344 -29.04 55.58 19.24
C LEU A 344 -27.74 54.93 19.73
N SER A 345 -27.34 55.12 20.99
CA SER A 345 -26.12 54.48 21.51
C SER A 345 -26.29 52.98 21.83
N THR A 346 -27.48 52.55 22.27
CA THR A 346 -27.74 51.13 22.56
C THR A 346 -27.85 50.26 21.31
N THR A 347 -28.25 50.85 20.18
CA THR A 347 -28.24 50.15 18.89
C THR A 347 -26.84 50.00 18.29
N GLU A 348 -25.92 50.93 18.58
CA GLU A 348 -24.49 50.82 18.23
C GLU A 348 -23.77 49.68 18.98
N GLN A 349 -24.12 49.43 20.24
CA GLN A 349 -23.52 48.34 21.03
C GLN A 349 -23.99 46.93 20.64
N ALA A 350 -25.04 46.82 19.82
CA ALA A 350 -25.46 45.53 19.27
C ALA A 350 -24.68 45.13 17.99
N GLU A 351 -23.80 46.03 17.50
CA GLU A 351 -22.95 45.83 16.32
C GLU A 351 -21.54 45.29 16.65
N GLU A 352 -21.11 45.30 17.93
CA GLU A 352 -19.87 44.67 18.45
C GLU A 352 -20.16 43.33 19.15
#